data_AF-A0A7H0GXB4-F1
#
_entry.id   AF-A0A7H0GXB4-F1
#
_cell.length_a   1.000
_cell.length_b   1.000
_cell.length_c   1.000
_cell.angle_alpha   90.00
_cell.angle_beta   90.00
_cell.angle_gamma   90.00
#
_symmetry.space_group_name_H-M   'P 1'
#
loop_
_entity.id
_entity.type
_entity.pdbx_description
1 polymer ?
#
loop_
_entity_poly.entity_id
_entity_poly.type
_entity_poly.pdbx_seq_one_letter_code
_entity_poly.pdbx_strand_id
1 'polypeptide(L)'
;MAVREMLAALASDGLQKGWLRHETFAWNDLVISPAGVTYKGAVQARQLVCCEGTAVMRNPYFSWLPVTANQGEVLDVQCEGLSTAQVLNKGGYVVPLGDGQFRVGATYRWPPLPLALHQRRLRS
;
A
#
# COMPACT_ATOMS: atom_id res chain seq x y z
N MET A 1 4.29 14.38 0.71
CA MET A 1 3.20 15.08 -0.01
C MET A 1 3.15 14.62 -1.48
N ALA A 2 4.23 14.77 -2.25
CA ALA A 2 4.28 14.48 -3.69
C ALA A 2 3.75 13.09 -4.14
N VAL A 3 4.06 11.99 -3.44
CA VAL A 3 3.66 10.64 -3.90
C VAL A 3 2.14 10.44 -3.86
N ARG A 4 1.47 10.93 -2.81
CA ARG A 4 0.00 10.77 -2.69
C ARG A 4 -0.72 11.55 -3.79
N GLU A 5 -0.25 12.75 -4.07
CA GLU A 5 -0.78 13.61 -5.14
C GLU A 5 -0.54 12.99 -6.52
N MET A 6 0.67 12.47 -6.76
CA MET A 6 0.99 11.74 -7.99
C MET A 6 0.07 10.52 -8.20
N LEU A 7 -0.13 9.70 -7.16
CA LEU A 7 -1.03 8.55 -7.23
C LEU A 7 -2.49 8.97 -7.45
N ALA A 8 -2.94 10.04 -6.81
CA ALA A 8 -4.29 10.58 -7.02
C ALA A 8 -4.48 11.10 -8.45
N ALA A 9 -3.49 11.79 -9.00
CA ALA A 9 -3.52 12.28 -10.37
C ALA A 9 -3.55 11.11 -11.38
N LEU A 10 -2.70 10.09 -11.19
CA LEU A 10 -2.69 8.89 -12.03
C LEU A 10 -4.03 8.13 -11.95
N ALA A 11 -4.60 8.00 -10.76
CA ALA A 11 -5.90 7.37 -10.60
C ALA A 11 -7.00 8.14 -11.33
N SER A 12 -7.03 9.48 -11.23
CA SER A 12 -7.98 10.31 -11.96
C SER A 12 -7.84 10.14 -13.48
N ASP A 13 -6.61 10.13 -14.00
CA ASP A 13 -6.34 9.93 -15.43
C ASP A 13 -6.85 8.56 -15.90
N GLY A 14 -6.64 7.52 -15.09
CA GLY A 14 -7.09 6.17 -15.43
C GLY A 14 -8.59 5.95 -15.42
N LEU A 15 -9.29 6.64 -14.52
CA LEU A 15 -10.75 6.64 -14.51
C LEU A 15 -11.29 7.35 -15.76
N GLN A 16 -10.72 8.51 -16.11
CA GLN A 16 -11.14 9.28 -17.28
C GLN A 16 -10.89 8.53 -18.59
N LYS A 17 -9.74 7.84 -18.71
CA LYS A 17 -9.37 7.07 -19.90
C LYS A 17 -9.91 5.64 -19.91
N GLY A 18 -10.55 5.19 -18.82
CA GLY A 18 -11.20 3.89 -18.71
C GLY A 18 -10.28 2.68 -18.51
N TRP A 19 -8.98 2.89 -18.24
CA TRP A 19 -8.05 1.80 -17.92
C TRP A 19 -7.98 1.46 -16.44
N LEU A 20 -8.53 2.31 -15.56
CA LEU A 20 -8.72 2.04 -14.14
C LEU A 20 -10.21 1.89 -13.82
N ARG A 21 -10.53 0.91 -12.96
CA ARG A 21 -11.88 0.70 -12.42
C ARG A 21 -11.83 0.72 -10.90
N HIS A 22 -12.74 1.45 -10.27
CA HIS A 22 -12.91 1.42 -8.82
C HIS A 22 -13.87 0.30 -8.44
N GLU A 23 -13.31 -0.88 -8.22
CA GLU A 23 -14.07 -2.03 -7.74
C GLU A 23 -13.24 -2.90 -6.82
N THR A 24 -13.92 -3.65 -5.94
CA THR A 24 -13.28 -4.74 -5.21
C THR A 24 -13.13 -5.92 -6.16
N PHE A 25 -11.88 -6.34 -6.40
CA PHE A 25 -11.60 -7.51 -7.21
C PHE A 25 -12.15 -8.78 -6.55
N ALA A 26 -12.83 -9.63 -7.33
CA ALA A 26 -13.50 -10.82 -6.85
C ALA A 26 -12.94 -12.07 -7.53
N TRP A 27 -12.19 -12.88 -6.78
CA TRP A 27 -11.51 -14.06 -7.33
C TRP A 27 -12.45 -15.09 -7.97
N ASN A 28 -13.69 -15.19 -7.47
CA ASN A 28 -14.68 -16.12 -8.02
C ASN A 28 -15.17 -15.74 -9.43
N ASP A 29 -15.02 -14.47 -9.83
CA ASP A 29 -15.40 -13.98 -11.16
C ASP A 29 -14.24 -14.06 -12.17
N LEU A 30 -13.10 -14.60 -11.76
CA LEU A 30 -11.90 -14.76 -12.57
C LEU A 30 -11.89 -16.13 -13.24
N VAL A 31 -11.75 -16.13 -14.56
CA VAL A 31 -11.55 -17.35 -15.35
C VAL A 31 -10.17 -17.30 -15.99
N ILE A 32 -9.32 -18.27 -15.66
CA ILE A 32 -7.99 -18.44 -16.25
C ILE A 32 -8.01 -19.65 -17.17
N SER A 33 -7.49 -19.48 -18.38
CA SER A 33 -7.36 -20.53 -19.39
C SER A 33 -6.02 -20.41 -20.13
N PRO A 34 -5.62 -21.42 -20.92
CA PRO A 34 -4.45 -21.29 -21.78
C PRO A 34 -4.53 -20.13 -22.79
N ALA A 35 -5.73 -19.67 -23.13
CA ALA A 35 -5.94 -18.55 -24.05
C ALA A 35 -5.79 -17.17 -23.38
N GLY A 36 -5.73 -17.13 -22.04
CA GLY A 36 -5.64 -15.89 -21.27
C GLY A 36 -6.62 -15.86 -20.08
N VAL A 37 -6.91 -14.65 -19.64
CA VAL A 37 -7.66 -14.34 -18.42
C VAL A 37 -8.90 -13.53 -18.77
N THR A 38 -10.05 -13.92 -18.21
CA THR A 38 -11.30 -13.17 -18.30
C THR A 38 -11.80 -12.83 -16.90
N TYR A 39 -12.20 -11.58 -16.68
CA TYR A 39 -12.79 -11.12 -15.41
C TYR A 39 -14.20 -10.57 -15.64
N LYS A 40 -15.18 -11.09 -14.88
CA LYS A 40 -16.63 -10.73 -14.97
C LYS A 40 -17.21 -10.80 -16.39
N GLY A 41 -16.64 -11.64 -17.26
CA GLY A 41 -17.02 -11.72 -18.68
C GLY A 41 -16.74 -10.47 -19.53
N ALA A 42 -16.25 -9.38 -18.93
CA ALA A 42 -16.14 -8.07 -19.59
C ALA A 42 -14.68 -7.63 -19.83
N VAL A 43 -13.73 -8.08 -19.01
CA VAL A 43 -12.31 -7.77 -19.16
C VAL A 43 -11.58 -8.99 -19.67
N GLN A 44 -10.86 -8.85 -20.78
CA GLN A 44 -10.02 -9.90 -21.35
C GLN A 44 -8.57 -9.43 -21.36
N ALA A 45 -7.66 -10.27 -20.90
CA ALA A 45 -6.24 -9.99 -20.83
C ALA A 45 -5.42 -11.25 -21.10
N ARG A 46 -4.17 -11.08 -21.56
CA ARG A 46 -3.24 -12.21 -21.72
C ARG A 46 -2.60 -12.63 -20.40
N GLN A 47 -2.46 -11.69 -19.48
CA GLN A 47 -1.76 -11.88 -18.21
C GLN A 47 -2.49 -11.15 -17.09
N LEU A 48 -2.31 -11.65 -15.87
CA LEU A 48 -2.80 -11.07 -14.63
C LEU A 48 -1.60 -10.72 -13.75
N VAL A 49 -1.55 -9.49 -13.24
CA VAL A 49 -0.54 -9.03 -12.27
C VAL A 49 -1.25 -8.59 -11.00
N CYS A 50 -0.86 -9.16 -9.86
CA CYS A 50 -1.47 -8.88 -8.57
C CYS A 50 -0.65 -7.85 -7.80
N CYS A 51 -1.21 -6.67 -7.55
CA CYS A 51 -0.56 -5.54 -6.89
C CYS A 51 -1.22 -5.20 -5.54
N GLU A 52 -1.61 -6.22 -4.78
CA GLU A 52 -2.49 -6.09 -3.60
C GLU A 52 -1.76 -5.82 -2.27
N GLY A 53 -0.44 -5.64 -2.31
CA GLY A 53 0.38 -5.41 -1.13
C GLY A 53 0.25 -6.53 -0.10
N THR A 54 0.01 -6.19 1.17
CA THR A 54 -0.13 -7.17 2.26
C THR A 54 -1.36 -8.06 2.14
N ALA A 55 -2.35 -7.72 1.31
CA ALA A 55 -3.51 -8.56 1.09
C ALA A 55 -3.17 -9.90 0.40
N VAL A 56 -1.97 -10.02 -0.19
CA VAL A 56 -1.48 -11.22 -0.89
C VAL A 56 -1.48 -12.47 0.00
N MET A 57 -1.40 -12.29 1.33
CA MET A 57 -1.53 -13.37 2.31
C MET A 57 -2.89 -14.10 2.20
N ARG A 58 -3.91 -13.46 1.61
CA ARG A 58 -5.24 -14.04 1.36
C ARG A 58 -5.50 -14.36 -0.13
N ASN A 59 -4.51 -14.16 -0.99
CA ASN A 59 -4.65 -14.43 -2.43
C ASN A 59 -4.69 -15.95 -2.68
N PRO A 60 -5.65 -16.47 -3.46
CA PRO A 60 -5.78 -17.92 -3.70
C PRO A 60 -4.59 -18.55 -4.43
N TYR A 61 -3.81 -17.77 -5.19
CA TYR A 61 -2.63 -18.23 -5.94
C TYR A 61 -1.30 -18.04 -5.21
N PHE A 62 -1.24 -17.10 -4.25
CA PHE A 62 0.02 -16.64 -3.65
C PHE A 62 0.04 -16.68 -2.12
N SER A 63 -1.02 -17.17 -1.46
CA SER A 63 -1.10 -17.26 0.00
C SER A 63 -0.04 -18.17 0.64
N TRP A 64 0.60 -19.05 -0.15
CA TRP A 64 1.71 -19.89 0.28
C TRP A 64 3.04 -19.13 0.38
N LEU A 65 3.13 -17.91 -0.17
CA LEU A 65 4.35 -17.10 -0.06
C LEU A 65 4.58 -16.72 1.41
N PRO A 66 5.83 -16.75 1.91
CA PRO A 66 6.17 -16.42 3.29
C PRO A 66 6.18 -14.89 3.52
N VAL A 67 5.08 -14.21 3.19
CA VAL A 67 4.92 -12.77 3.36
C VAL A 67 4.43 -12.48 4.77
N THR A 68 5.17 -11.64 5.50
CA THR A 68 4.78 -11.15 6.83
C THR A 68 4.44 -9.67 6.74
N ALA A 69 3.27 -9.28 7.24
CA ALA A 69 2.91 -7.87 7.36
C ALA A 69 3.69 -7.22 8.51
N ASN A 70 4.52 -6.24 8.15
CA ASN A 70 5.27 -5.43 9.11
C ASN A 70 4.58 -4.08 9.28
N GLN A 71 4.35 -3.67 10.52
CA GLN A 71 3.87 -2.32 10.82
C GLN A 71 5.06 -1.41 11.07
N GLY A 72 5.10 -0.30 10.34
CA GLY A 72 5.96 0.82 10.65
C GLY A 72 5.14 2.04 10.99
N GLU A 73 5.66 2.86 11.90
CA GLU A 73 5.10 4.16 12.24
C GLU A 73 6.05 5.25 11.77
N VAL A 74 5.48 6.37 11.37
CA VAL A 74 6.18 7.54 10.88
C VAL A 74 5.57 8.74 11.58
N LEU A 75 6.41 9.68 12.00
CA LEU A 75 6.03 10.89 12.71
C LEU A 75 6.42 12.11 11.90
N ASP A 76 5.51 13.08 11.81
CA ASP A 76 5.84 14.42 11.32
C ASP A 76 6.13 15.30 12.56
N VAL A 77 7.31 15.92 12.59
CA VAL A 77 7.82 16.71 13.72
C VAL A 77 8.29 18.08 13.26
N GLN A 78 8.19 19.09 14.14
CA GLN A 78 8.81 20.40 13.95
C GLN A 78 10.16 20.42 14.67
N CYS A 79 11.22 20.87 14.00
CA CYS A 79 12.54 20.99 14.63
C CYS A 79 13.31 22.19 14.08
N GLU A 80 13.55 23.18 14.94
CA GLU A 80 14.39 24.34 14.60
C GLU A 80 15.87 23.95 14.70
N GLY A 81 16.66 24.24 13.66
CA GLY A 81 18.10 24.00 13.62
C GLY A 81 18.55 22.69 12.95
N LEU A 82 17.61 21.82 12.53
CA LEU A 82 17.96 20.66 11.71
C LEU A 82 18.06 21.07 10.23
N SER A 83 19.10 20.59 9.53
CA SER A 83 19.32 20.95 8.12
C SER A 83 18.23 20.36 7.22
N THR A 84 17.69 21.18 6.33
CA THR A 84 16.70 20.78 5.30
C THR A 84 17.33 20.39 3.97
N ALA A 85 18.66 20.50 3.84
CA ALA A 85 19.36 20.28 2.58
C ALA A 85 19.53 18.80 2.22
N GLN A 86 19.35 17.89 3.18
CA GLN A 86 19.65 16.47 2.98
C GLN A 86 18.69 15.57 3.76
N VAL A 87 18.51 14.35 3.24
CA VAL A 87 17.85 13.25 3.94
C VAL A 87 18.89 12.51 4.78
N LEU A 88 18.58 12.29 6.06
CA LEU A 88 19.42 11.47 6.95
C LEU A 88 18.92 10.03 6.92
N ASN A 89 19.84 9.05 6.94
CA ASN A 89 19.51 7.62 7.01
C ASN A 89 20.52 6.85 7.88
N LYS A 90 20.07 6.28 8.99
CA LYS A 90 20.85 5.39 9.88
C LYS A 90 19.95 4.53 10.77
N GLY A 91 19.37 3.46 10.20
CA GLY A 91 18.40 2.60 10.92
C GLY A 91 17.00 3.21 11.10
N GLY A 92 16.87 4.47 10.71
CA GLY A 92 15.66 5.25 10.44
C GLY A 92 16.04 6.38 9.49
N TYR A 93 15.08 7.16 9.03
CA TYR A 93 15.24 8.27 8.12
C TYR A 93 14.65 9.56 8.70
N VAL A 94 15.25 10.67 8.30
CA VAL A 94 14.70 12.02 8.52
C VAL A 94 14.63 12.71 7.18
N VAL A 95 13.41 13.03 6.74
CA VAL A 95 13.14 13.64 5.44
C VAL A 95 12.58 15.05 5.69
N PRO A 96 13.26 16.11 5.22
CA PRO A 96 12.72 17.47 5.28
C PRO A 96 11.42 17.59 4.49
N LEU A 97 10.40 18.23 5.06
CA LEU A 97 9.11 18.49 4.41
C LEU A 97 8.93 19.96 3.99
N GLY A 98 9.81 20.85 4.45
CA GLY A 98 9.66 22.30 4.32
C GLY A 98 9.20 22.95 5.64
N ASP A 99 9.33 24.27 5.75
CA ASP A 99 8.86 25.07 6.90
C ASP A 99 9.30 24.57 8.30
N GLY A 100 10.50 23.99 8.39
CA GLY A 100 11.03 23.42 9.63
C GLY A 100 10.36 22.10 10.07
N GLN A 101 9.53 21.51 9.21
CA GLN A 101 8.90 20.22 9.41
C GLN A 101 9.75 19.09 8.82
N PHE A 102 9.76 17.97 9.53
CA PHE A 102 10.50 16.77 9.16
C PHE A 102 9.64 15.54 9.35
N ARG A 103 9.80 14.59 8.43
CA ARG A 103 9.25 13.24 8.56
C ARG A 103 10.32 12.32 9.10
N VAL A 104 10.06 11.76 10.28
CA VAL A 104 10.97 10.82 10.96
C VAL A 104 10.32 9.44 10.96
N GLY A 105 11.04 8.45 10.45
CA GLY A 105 10.51 7.10 10.38
C GLY A 105 11.53 6.09 9.93
N ALA A 106 11.15 4.87 9.58
CA ALA A 106 9.99 4.24 10.19
C ALA A 106 10.49 3.45 11.41
N THR A 107 9.67 3.38 12.46
CA THR A 107 9.83 2.28 13.41
C THR A 107 9.58 0.97 12.69
N TYR A 108 10.19 -0.12 13.17
CA TYR A 108 9.95 -1.46 12.66
C TYR A 108 9.44 -2.31 13.83
N ARG A 109 8.15 -2.65 13.82
CA ARG A 109 7.60 -3.59 14.81
C ARG A 109 7.68 -5.01 14.26
N TRP A 110 8.43 -5.84 14.98
CA TRP A 110 8.49 -7.29 14.85
C TRP A 110 8.24 -7.85 16.27
N PRO A 111 7.02 -8.31 16.58
CA PRO A 111 6.34 -9.48 15.99
C PRO A 111 5.18 -9.12 15.04
N PRO A 112 4.62 -10.08 14.26
CA PRO A 112 3.54 -9.82 13.31
C PRO A 112 2.31 -9.20 13.99
N LEU A 113 1.56 -8.39 13.24
CA LEU A 113 0.26 -7.89 13.69
C LEU A 113 -0.60 -9.07 14.17
N PRO A 114 -1.23 -9.02 15.36
CA PRO A 114 -2.21 -10.03 15.72
C PRO A 114 -3.33 -10.03 14.68
N LEU A 115 -3.64 -11.20 14.12
CA LEU A 115 -4.67 -11.44 13.09
C LEU A 115 -6.11 -11.14 13.56
N ALA A 116 -6.30 -10.46 14.69
CA ALA A 116 -7.61 -10.08 15.19
C ALA A 116 -7.55 -8.74 15.95
N LEU A 117 -7.81 -7.64 15.25
CA LEU A 117 -8.41 -6.46 15.86
C LEU A 117 -9.93 -6.48 15.60
N HIS A 118 -10.59 -7.56 16.04
CA HIS A 118 -12.03 -7.50 16.29
C HIS A 118 -12.24 -6.80 17.64
N GLN A 119 -12.67 -5.54 17.56
CA GLN A 119 -13.44 -4.81 18.58
C GLN A 119 -12.96 -4.92 20.04
N ARG A 120 -12.01 -4.05 20.45
CA ARG A 120 -11.99 -3.59 21.84
C ARG A 120 -12.93 -2.39 21.96
N ARG A 121 -14.21 -2.65 22.25
CA ARG A 121 -15.05 -1.65 22.90
C ARG A 121 -14.46 -1.41 24.29
N LEU A 122 -13.99 -0.19 24.51
CA LEU A 122 -13.77 0.35 25.85
C LEU A 122 -15.11 0.29 26.59
N ARG A 123 -15.18 -0.49 27.67
CA ARG A 123 -16.18 -0.28 28.72
C ARG A 123 -15.43 0.32 29.90
N SER A 124 -15.80 1.56 30.20
CA SER A 124 -15.62 2.24 31.49
C SER A 124 -16.27 1.46 32.62
#